data_AF-A0AAD5ULF7-F1
#
_entry.id   AF-A0AAD5ULF7-F1
#
_cell.length_a   1.000
_cell.length_b   1.000
_cell.length_c   1.000
_cell.angle_alpha   90.00
_cell.angle_beta   90.00
_cell.angle_gamma   90.00
#
_symmetry.space_group_name_H-M   'P 1'
#
loop_
_entity.id
_entity.type
_entity.pdbx_description
1 polymer ?
#
loop_
_entity_poly.entity_id
_entity_poly.type
_entity_poly.pdbx_seq_one_letter_code
_entity_poly.pdbx_strand_id
1 'polypeptide(L)'
;MEFFIDAKHEVVDDLLFFVRQYVPSHKSSTGSINDQDPVLVKRRVAGQTPALTDVIDWKQSFFLNLISQLPCTLTVSICTRSNIEETKNSNGELQKKNTMIASKRITRKVYAAPYKSRMDVKDALMNECSYPLVYYTVNDFEMDSLHLQIGPGEYLCAELSVTIPNETTSEAYVKATELVSKITLEEDTDPFPLPKNHQKVILFQGAVPFKSLSDVYMQKGVAAAHQVKQGWGRLTDPTLVGPRTEYILMRGPQGKGQCQGTIDLI
;
A
#
# COMPACT_ATOMS: atom_id res chain seq x y z
N MET A 1 16.56 -4.89 -20.31
CA MET A 1 15.13 -4.76 -20.69
C MET A 1 14.62 -5.97 -21.44
N GLU A 2 15.44 -6.67 -22.23
CA GLU A 2 15.06 -7.93 -22.92
C GLU A 2 14.37 -8.95 -22.00
N PHE A 3 14.89 -9.13 -20.77
CA PHE A 3 14.24 -9.95 -19.74
C PHE A 3 12.72 -9.70 -19.60
N PHE A 4 12.28 -8.44 -19.63
CA PHE A 4 10.87 -8.07 -19.48
C PHE A 4 10.07 -8.25 -20.78
N ILE A 5 10.74 -8.13 -21.93
CA ILE A 5 10.13 -8.26 -23.27
C ILE A 5 9.88 -9.73 -23.61
N ASP A 6 10.83 -10.60 -23.27
CA ASP A 6 10.81 -12.04 -23.59
C ASP A 6 10.16 -12.90 -22.50
N ALA A 7 9.81 -12.32 -21.36
CA ALA A 7 9.15 -13.03 -20.27
C ALA A 7 7.81 -13.62 -20.75
N LYS A 8 7.76 -14.96 -20.85
CA LYS A 8 6.57 -15.73 -21.21
C LYS A 8 5.54 -15.86 -20.10
N HIS A 9 5.78 -15.25 -18.94
CA HIS A 9 4.88 -15.38 -17.80
C HIS A 9 3.56 -14.63 -18.06
N GLU A 10 2.48 -15.40 -18.24
CA GLU A 10 1.08 -14.93 -18.33
C GLU A 10 0.61 -14.18 -17.08
N VAL A 11 1.35 -14.30 -15.96
CA VAL A 11 0.92 -13.85 -14.63
C VAL A 11 1.16 -12.35 -14.39
N VAL A 12 1.86 -11.67 -15.29
CA VAL A 12 2.28 -10.27 -15.12
C VAL A 12 1.62 -9.40 -16.19
N ASP A 13 1.15 -8.21 -15.78
CA ASP A 13 0.54 -7.19 -16.65
C ASP A 13 1.42 -6.93 -17.91
N ASP A 14 0.79 -6.63 -19.05
CA ASP A 14 1.47 -6.42 -20.32
C ASP A 14 2.15 -5.05 -20.42
N LEU A 15 2.07 -4.22 -19.38
CA LEU A 15 2.66 -2.89 -19.37
C LEU A 15 4.18 -2.90 -19.17
N LEU A 16 4.86 -2.07 -19.95
CA LEU A 16 6.28 -1.75 -19.86
C LEU A 16 6.46 -0.25 -19.65
N PHE A 17 7.26 0.11 -18.64
CA PHE A 17 7.50 1.50 -18.25
C PHE A 17 8.89 1.97 -18.71
N PHE A 18 8.95 3.09 -19.43
CA PHE A 18 10.20 3.67 -19.91
C PHE A 18 10.35 5.08 -19.35
N VAL A 19 11.31 5.29 -18.46
CA VAL A 19 11.59 6.59 -17.85
C VAL A 19 12.38 7.43 -18.84
N ARG A 20 11.85 8.59 -19.21
CA ARG A 20 12.55 9.53 -20.08
C ARG A 20 13.79 10.07 -19.36
N GLN A 21 14.92 10.10 -20.06
CA GLN A 21 16.13 10.72 -19.52
C GLN A 21 15.87 12.22 -19.38
N TYR A 22 16.08 12.76 -18.19
CA TYR A 22 16.03 14.21 -18.00
C TYR A 22 17.19 14.84 -18.78
N VAL A 23 16.85 15.54 -19.87
CA VAL A 23 17.80 16.38 -20.60
C VAL A 23 17.55 17.81 -20.15
N PRO A 24 18.46 18.44 -19.39
CA PRO A 24 18.34 19.86 -19.05
C PRO A 24 18.36 20.65 -20.36
N SER A 25 17.24 21.24 -20.76
CA SER A 25 17.21 22.08 -21.95
C SER A 25 18.04 23.33 -21.69
N HIS A 26 19.13 23.50 -22.44
CA HIS A 26 19.84 24.77 -22.50
C HIS A 26 18.96 25.78 -23.26
N LYS A 27 18.21 26.59 -22.51
CA LYS A 27 17.49 27.80 -22.93
C LYS A 27 16.38 27.58 -23.97
N SER A 28 15.13 27.68 -23.54
CA SER A 28 14.11 28.42 -24.31
C SER A 28 13.38 29.40 -23.38
N SER A 29 13.41 30.67 -23.77
CA SER A 29 12.84 31.81 -23.05
C SER A 29 11.36 32.01 -23.36
N THR A 30 10.60 30.91 -23.40
CA THR A 30 9.14 30.90 -23.58
C THR A 30 8.59 29.78 -22.72
N GLY A 31 7.74 30.12 -21.74
CA GLY A 31 7.38 29.27 -20.60
C GLY A 31 6.52 28.04 -20.89
N SER A 32 6.93 27.15 -21.80
CA SER A 32 6.45 25.76 -21.81
C SER A 32 7.43 24.91 -21.01
N ILE A 33 7.23 24.85 -19.69
CA ILE A 33 7.79 23.78 -18.87
C ILE A 33 7.37 22.47 -19.54
N ASN A 34 8.31 21.57 -19.83
CA ASN A 34 8.07 20.29 -20.50
C ASN A 34 6.87 19.55 -19.89
N ASP A 35 5.69 19.68 -20.51
CA ASP A 35 4.41 19.10 -20.09
C ASP A 35 4.28 17.61 -20.48
N GLN A 36 5.42 16.96 -20.68
CA GLN A 36 5.51 15.55 -21.06
C GLN A 36 5.68 14.72 -19.80
N ASP A 37 4.84 13.71 -19.64
CA ASP A 37 4.93 12.73 -18.56
C ASP A 37 6.37 12.17 -18.45
N PRO A 38 6.99 12.07 -17.27
CA PRO A 38 8.32 11.47 -17.15
C PRO A 38 8.38 9.98 -17.54
N VAL A 39 7.24 9.27 -17.59
CA VAL A 39 7.17 7.84 -17.90
C VAL A 39 6.38 7.61 -19.18
N LEU A 40 6.99 6.91 -20.13
CA LEU A 40 6.34 6.39 -21.32
C LEU A 40 5.86 4.96 -21.05
N VAL A 41 4.58 4.70 -21.24
CA VAL A 41 3.97 3.37 -21.08
C VAL A 41 3.79 2.73 -22.46
N LYS A 42 4.25 1.48 -22.62
CA LYS A 42 4.00 0.66 -23.80
C LYS A 42 3.43 -0.67 -23.37
N ARG A 43 2.65 -1.31 -24.24
CA ARG A 43 2.28 -2.72 -24.07
C ARG A 43 3.36 -3.61 -24.66
N ARG A 44 3.71 -4.67 -23.94
CA ARG A 44 4.59 -5.74 -24.37
C ARG A 44 3.91 -6.53 -25.47
N VAL A 45 4.63 -6.72 -26.56
CA VAL A 45 4.25 -7.64 -27.63
C VAL A 45 5.37 -8.65 -27.73
N ALA A 46 5.02 -9.94 -27.57
CA ALA A 46 6.02 -11.01 -27.52
C ALA A 46 6.89 -11.01 -28.79
N GLY A 47 8.21 -11.02 -28.61
CA GLY A 47 9.18 -10.99 -29.71
C GLY A 47 9.29 -9.65 -30.45
N GLN A 48 8.67 -8.58 -29.95
CA GLN A 48 8.77 -7.24 -30.53
C GLN A 48 9.30 -6.23 -29.51
N THR A 49 10.41 -5.59 -29.85
CA THR A 49 10.92 -4.45 -29.09
C THR A 49 10.04 -3.22 -29.36
N PRO A 50 9.48 -2.56 -28.33
CA PRO A 50 8.70 -1.34 -28.53
C PRO A 50 9.52 -0.27 -29.23
N ALA A 51 8.94 0.41 -30.22
CA ALA A 51 9.56 1.58 -30.82
C ALA A 51 9.57 2.75 -29.82
N LEU A 52 10.76 3.28 -29.53
CA LEU A 52 11.00 4.36 -28.59
C LEU A 52 11.59 5.55 -29.35
N THR A 53 10.95 6.71 -29.25
CA THR A 53 11.39 7.96 -29.87
C THR A 53 12.19 8.84 -28.92
N ASP A 54 11.95 8.67 -27.62
CA ASP A 54 12.59 9.44 -26.55
C ASP A 54 13.93 8.83 -26.13
N VAL A 55 14.82 9.67 -25.59
CA VAL A 55 16.03 9.18 -24.91
C VAL A 55 15.63 8.62 -23.55
N ILE A 56 15.98 7.36 -23.28
CA ILE A 56 15.49 6.61 -22.10
C ILE A 56 16.59 6.46 -21.04
N ASP A 57 16.23 6.73 -19.78
CA ASP A 57 17.01 6.29 -18.64
C ASP A 57 16.75 4.80 -18.40
N TRP A 58 17.62 3.97 -18.96
CA TRP A 58 17.51 2.52 -18.88
C TRP A 58 17.63 1.98 -17.46
N LYS A 59 18.39 2.66 -16.58
CA LYS A 59 18.57 2.23 -15.20
C LYS A 59 17.27 2.41 -14.43
N GLN A 60 16.67 3.60 -14.52
CA GLN A 60 15.39 3.90 -13.88
C GLN A 60 14.26 3.04 -14.46
N SER A 61 14.25 2.87 -15.78
CA SER A 61 13.27 2.00 -16.46
C SER A 61 13.40 0.55 -15.98
N PHE A 62 14.61 0.01 -15.86
CA PHE A 62 14.83 -1.34 -15.35
C PHE A 62 14.27 -1.50 -13.92
N PHE A 63 14.60 -0.59 -13.01
CA PHE A 63 14.11 -0.67 -11.63
C PHE A 63 12.60 -0.51 -11.54
N LEU A 64 12.01 0.40 -12.32
CA LEU A 64 10.57 0.61 -12.31
C LEU A 64 9.82 -0.63 -12.80
N ASN A 65 10.28 -1.27 -13.89
CA ASN A 65 9.67 -2.53 -14.34
C ASN A 65 9.90 -3.65 -13.32
N LEU A 66 11.07 -3.74 -12.70
CA LEU A 66 11.35 -4.74 -11.67
C LEU A 66 10.36 -4.65 -10.51
N ILE A 67 10.14 -3.46 -9.94
CA ILE A 67 9.23 -3.29 -8.80
C ILE A 67 7.76 -3.41 -9.19
N SER A 68 7.39 -2.99 -10.41
CA SER A 68 5.99 -3.05 -10.88
C SER A 68 5.54 -4.48 -11.15
N GLN A 69 6.46 -5.38 -11.49
CA GLN A 69 6.17 -6.79 -11.75
C GLN A 69 6.34 -7.68 -10.51
N LEU A 70 6.91 -7.15 -9.43
CA LEU A 70 7.15 -7.91 -8.20
C LEU A 70 5.87 -8.00 -7.36
N PRO A 71 5.31 -9.20 -7.13
CA PRO A 71 4.14 -9.35 -6.27
C PRO A 71 4.51 -8.97 -4.83
N CYS A 72 3.73 -8.05 -4.27
CA CYS A 72 3.84 -7.65 -2.87
C CYS A 72 2.58 -8.08 -2.11
N THR A 73 2.72 -8.17 -0.80
CA THR A 73 1.63 -8.48 0.13
C THR A 73 1.33 -7.24 0.97
N LEU A 74 0.09 -6.76 0.92
CA LEU A 74 -0.45 -5.80 1.86
C LEU A 74 -1.28 -6.54 2.90
N THR A 75 -0.87 -6.45 4.16
CA THR A 75 -1.58 -7.02 5.30
C THR A 75 -2.06 -5.91 6.22
N VAL A 76 -3.35 -5.89 6.53
CA VAL A 76 -3.95 -5.00 7.52
C VAL A 76 -4.59 -5.87 8.60
N SER A 77 -4.31 -5.55 9.87
CA SER A 77 -4.82 -6.33 10.99
C SER A 77 -5.27 -5.45 12.15
N ILE A 78 -6.27 -5.92 12.88
CA ILE A 78 -6.62 -5.38 14.20
C ILE A 78 -5.94 -6.24 15.24
N CYS A 79 -5.23 -5.60 16.15
CA CYS A 79 -4.37 -6.29 17.11
C CYS A 79 -4.59 -5.79 18.53
N THR A 80 -4.43 -6.68 19.50
CA THR A 80 -4.28 -6.33 20.91
C THR A 80 -2.83 -6.55 21.33
N ARG A 81 -2.37 -5.77 22.32
CA ARG A 81 -1.05 -5.97 22.89
C ARG A 81 -1.13 -6.99 24.02
N SER A 82 -0.46 -8.11 23.87
CA SER A 82 -0.30 -9.11 24.94
C SER A 82 1.07 -8.95 25.61
N ASN A 83 1.07 -9.10 26.93
CA ASN A 83 2.30 -9.26 27.71
C ASN A 83 2.48 -10.76 27.96
N ILE A 84 2.64 -11.54 26.91
CA ILE A 84 2.77 -13.00 27.02
C ILE A 84 4.07 -13.38 26.33
N GLU A 85 5.10 -13.52 27.16
CA GLU A 85 6.13 -14.55 27.14
C GLU A 85 7.14 -14.21 28.23
N GLU A 86 7.19 -15.04 29.27
CA GLU A 86 8.27 -15.05 30.26
C GLU A 86 9.36 -15.98 29.74
N THR A 87 10.20 -15.50 28.83
CA THR A 87 11.35 -16.31 28.39
C THR A 87 12.50 -16.07 29.36
N LYS A 88 12.95 -17.14 30.04
CA LYS A 88 14.20 -17.10 30.80
C LYS A 88 15.34 -16.94 29.80
N ASN A 89 16.05 -15.83 29.84
CA ASN A 89 17.30 -15.71 29.11
C ASN A 89 18.33 -16.70 29.69
N SER A 90 19.47 -16.89 29.01
CA SER A 90 20.57 -17.76 29.48
C SER A 90 21.11 -17.36 30.87
N ASN A 91 20.74 -16.18 31.38
CA ASN A 91 21.13 -15.65 32.68
C ASN A 91 20.02 -15.77 33.75
N GLY A 92 18.89 -16.41 33.44
CA GLY A 92 17.79 -16.64 34.38
C GLY A 92 16.85 -15.45 34.63
N GLU A 93 16.99 -14.34 33.91
CA GLU A 93 16.10 -13.18 33.99
C GLU A 93 14.86 -13.38 33.12
N LEU A 94 13.72 -12.96 33.66
CA LEU A 94 12.42 -12.98 33.02
C LEU A 94 12.34 -11.81 32.03
N GLN A 95 12.52 -12.06 30.73
CA GLN A 95 12.21 -11.06 29.72
C GLN A 95 10.73 -11.11 29.38
N LYS A 96 10.00 -10.01 29.64
CA LYS A 96 8.62 -9.83 29.16
C LYS A 96 8.67 -9.36 27.72
N LYS A 97 8.27 -10.21 26.78
CA LYS A 97 8.11 -9.81 25.38
C LYS A 97 6.71 -9.25 25.18
N ASN A 98 6.65 -7.98 24.77
CA ASN A 98 5.38 -7.37 24.37
C ASN A 98 5.11 -7.77 22.92
N THR A 99 4.07 -8.59 22.71
CA THR A 99 3.71 -9.14 21.41
C THR A 99 2.35 -8.58 20.99
N MET A 100 2.18 -8.32 19.69
CA MET A 100 0.89 -7.97 19.12
C MET A 100 0.19 -9.25 18.70
N ILE A 101 -1.05 -9.45 19.11
CA ILE A 101 -1.88 -10.60 18.73
C ILE A 101 -3.00 -10.09 17.83
N ALA A 102 -3.08 -10.59 16.61
CA ALA A 102 -4.13 -10.23 15.67
C ALA A 102 -5.46 -10.91 16.03
N SER A 103 -6.53 -10.11 16.08
CA SER A 103 -7.92 -10.57 16.23
C SER A 103 -8.67 -10.57 14.89
N LYS A 104 -8.25 -9.73 13.95
CA LYS A 104 -8.74 -9.68 12.57
C LYS A 104 -7.57 -9.41 11.64
N ARG A 105 -7.54 -10.05 10.47
CA ARG A 105 -6.46 -9.88 9.49
C ARG A 105 -6.99 -9.99 8.07
N ILE A 106 -6.54 -9.08 7.22
CA ILE A 106 -6.84 -9.03 5.80
C ILE A 106 -5.51 -8.96 5.07
N THR A 107 -5.33 -9.87 4.13
CA THR A 107 -4.11 -9.97 3.33
C THR A 107 -4.47 -9.92 1.85
N ARG A 108 -3.84 -9.03 1.10
CA ARG A 108 -4.05 -8.86 -0.34
C ARG A 108 -2.73 -8.83 -1.10
N LYS A 109 -2.72 -9.45 -2.28
CA LYS A 109 -1.66 -9.28 -3.27
C LYS A 109 -1.83 -7.93 -3.94
N VAL A 110 -0.76 -7.13 -4.00
CA VAL A 110 -0.73 -5.80 -4.62
C VAL A 110 0.53 -5.64 -5.46
N TYR A 111 0.50 -4.72 -6.41
CA TYR A 111 1.62 -4.40 -7.30
C TYR A 111 1.93 -2.91 -7.25
N ALA A 112 3.17 -2.54 -7.53
CA ALA A 112 3.56 -1.15 -7.60
C ALA A 112 3.01 -0.51 -8.88
N ALA A 113 2.41 0.66 -8.74
CA ALA A 113 1.93 1.48 -9.85
C ALA A 113 2.68 2.83 -9.85
N PRO A 114 3.31 3.25 -10.96
CA PRO A 114 3.91 4.59 -11.11
C PRO A 114 2.87 5.69 -11.35
N TYR A 115 1.61 5.41 -11.07
CA TYR A 115 0.50 6.33 -11.23
C TYR A 115 -0.37 6.32 -9.97
N LYS A 116 -0.97 7.46 -9.70
CA LYS A 116 -1.91 7.62 -8.59
C LYS A 116 -3.33 7.51 -9.13
N SER A 117 -4.03 6.46 -8.70
CA SER A 117 -5.47 6.37 -8.89
C SER A 117 -6.18 7.38 -7.97
N ARG A 118 -7.10 8.16 -8.52
CA ARG A 118 -7.93 9.09 -7.78
C ARG A 118 -9.13 8.34 -7.19
N MET A 119 -9.17 8.21 -5.87
CA MET A 119 -10.28 7.54 -5.16
C MET A 119 -11.65 8.21 -5.38
N ASP A 120 -11.68 9.46 -5.84
CA ASP A 120 -12.88 10.28 -5.99
C ASP A 120 -13.44 10.32 -7.42
N VAL A 121 -12.77 9.68 -8.39
CA VAL A 121 -13.20 9.66 -9.80
C VAL A 121 -13.27 8.21 -10.28
N LYS A 122 -14.46 7.76 -10.68
CA LYS A 122 -14.70 6.39 -11.20
C LYS A 122 -14.05 6.08 -12.55
N ASP A 123 -13.29 7.02 -13.11
CA ASP A 123 -12.72 6.91 -14.45
C ASP A 123 -11.24 6.52 -14.39
N ALA A 124 -10.94 5.29 -14.78
CA ALA A 124 -9.59 4.73 -14.84
C ALA A 124 -8.66 5.48 -15.81
N LEU A 125 -9.21 6.37 -16.64
CA LEU A 125 -8.44 7.20 -17.58
C LEU A 125 -7.72 8.41 -16.94
N MET A 126 -8.01 8.77 -15.68
CA MET A 126 -7.39 9.94 -15.01
C MET A 126 -6.24 9.57 -14.04
N ASN A 127 -5.50 8.50 -14.35
CA ASN A 127 -4.30 8.15 -13.60
C ASN A 127 -3.20 9.17 -13.87
N GLU A 128 -2.94 10.06 -12.91
CA GLU A 128 -1.83 11.01 -12.97
C GLU A 128 -0.51 10.25 -12.73
N CYS A 129 0.48 10.47 -13.59
CA CYS A 129 1.82 9.94 -13.34
C CYS A 129 2.36 10.52 -12.04
N SER A 130 2.81 9.62 -11.17
CA SER A 130 3.34 9.98 -9.86
C SER A 130 4.83 9.71 -9.72
N TYR A 131 5.46 9.15 -10.75
CA TYR A 131 6.89 8.83 -10.73
C TYR A 131 7.71 10.08 -10.36
N PRO A 132 8.65 9.98 -9.38
CA PRO A 132 9.26 8.76 -8.85
C PRO A 132 8.50 8.09 -7.68
N LEU A 133 7.34 8.61 -7.27
CA LEU A 133 6.49 7.95 -6.29
C LEU A 133 5.74 6.78 -6.93
N VAL A 134 5.74 5.65 -6.23
CA VAL A 134 5.01 4.42 -6.61
C VAL A 134 3.98 4.08 -5.54
N TYR A 135 2.80 3.66 -5.99
CA TYR A 135 1.66 3.36 -5.13
C TYR A 135 1.33 1.87 -5.18
N TYR A 136 0.91 1.33 -4.04
CA TYR A 136 0.37 -0.01 -3.92
C TYR A 136 -1.08 0.14 -3.50
N THR A 137 -2.00 -0.20 -4.40
CA THR A 137 -3.44 0.09 -4.23
C THR A 137 -4.23 -1.20 -4.17
N VAL A 138 -5.31 -1.18 -3.37
CA VAL A 138 -6.35 -2.21 -3.36
C VAL A 138 -7.55 -1.61 -4.07
N ASN A 139 -7.88 -2.13 -5.25
CA ASN A 139 -8.92 -1.54 -6.11
C ASN A 139 -10.35 -1.95 -5.70
N ASP A 140 -10.50 -3.01 -4.89
CA ASP A 140 -11.83 -3.54 -4.49
C ASP A 140 -12.28 -3.03 -3.11
N PHE A 141 -11.99 -1.77 -2.79
CA PHE A 141 -12.20 -1.18 -1.45
C PHE A 141 -13.68 -1.13 -0.99
N GLU A 142 -14.63 -1.20 -1.92
CA GLU A 142 -16.08 -1.24 -1.60
C GLU A 142 -16.53 -2.62 -1.05
N MET A 143 -15.66 -3.63 -1.03
CA MET A 143 -16.02 -4.94 -0.53
C MET A 143 -16.17 -4.93 1.00
N ASP A 144 -17.33 -5.38 1.51
CA ASP A 144 -17.60 -5.49 2.96
C ASP A 144 -16.48 -6.23 3.72
N SER A 145 -15.85 -7.22 3.08
CA SER A 145 -14.72 -7.98 3.64
C SER A 145 -13.48 -7.14 3.98
N LEU A 146 -13.40 -5.90 3.49
CA LEU A 146 -12.31 -4.95 3.75
C LEU A 146 -12.59 -4.00 4.93
N HIS A 147 -13.78 -4.04 5.52
CA HIS A 147 -14.15 -3.20 6.64
C HIS A 147 -13.68 -3.82 7.96
N LEU A 148 -12.64 -3.21 8.55
CA LEU A 148 -12.12 -3.60 9.85
C LEU A 148 -12.61 -2.63 10.93
N GLN A 149 -13.51 -3.12 11.79
CA GLN A 149 -13.94 -2.41 12.98
C GLN A 149 -12.87 -2.54 14.08
N ILE A 150 -12.45 -1.39 14.60
CA ILE A 150 -11.48 -1.26 15.70
C ILE A 150 -12.14 -0.67 16.94
N GLY A 151 -11.80 -1.19 18.11
CA GLY A 151 -12.31 -0.76 19.41
C GLY A 151 -11.23 -0.36 20.43
N PRO A 152 -11.64 0.06 21.64
CA PRO A 152 -10.72 0.46 22.70
C PRO A 152 -9.72 -0.64 23.07
N GLY A 153 -8.45 -0.26 23.23
CA GLY A 153 -7.36 -1.19 23.57
C GLY A 153 -6.74 -1.90 22.36
N GLU A 154 -7.32 -1.73 21.17
CA GLU A 154 -6.81 -2.31 19.93
C GLU A 154 -5.92 -1.35 19.14
N TYR A 155 -5.21 -1.90 18.17
CA TYR A 155 -4.33 -1.23 17.23
C TYR A 155 -4.69 -1.62 15.81
N LEU A 156 -4.72 -0.64 14.92
CA LEU A 156 -4.72 -0.86 13.49
C LEU A 156 -3.26 -1.01 13.04
N CYS A 157 -2.91 -2.18 12.53
CA CYS A 157 -1.59 -2.52 12.06
C CYS A 157 -1.62 -2.71 10.54
N ALA A 158 -0.62 -2.19 9.84
CA ALA A 158 -0.49 -2.36 8.40
C ALA A 158 0.96 -2.67 8.02
N GLU A 159 1.15 -3.61 7.11
CA GLU A 159 2.44 -3.95 6.52
C GLU A 159 2.32 -4.13 5.01
N LEU A 160 3.25 -3.53 4.28
CA LEU A 160 3.53 -3.86 2.89
C LEU A 160 4.89 -4.56 2.83
N SER A 161 4.91 -5.78 2.29
CA SER A 161 6.14 -6.57 2.23
C SER A 161 6.23 -7.41 0.96
N VAL A 162 7.46 -7.82 0.64
CA VAL A 162 7.77 -8.81 -0.40
C VAL A 162 8.14 -10.11 0.32
N THR A 163 7.51 -11.21 -0.09
CA THR A 163 7.86 -12.55 0.39
C THR A 163 8.89 -13.17 -0.54
N ILE A 164 10.03 -13.57 0.00
CA ILE A 164 11.15 -14.17 -0.73
C ILE A 164 11.13 -15.69 -0.47
N PRO A 165 10.72 -16.50 -1.45
CA PRO A 165 10.85 -17.95 -1.38
C PRO A 165 12.31 -18.40 -1.47
N ASN A 166 12.60 -19.63 -1.04
CA ASN A 166 13.91 -20.25 -1.24
C ASN A 166 14.22 -20.55 -2.71
N GLU A 167 13.18 -20.79 -3.52
CA GLU A 167 13.30 -21.00 -4.96
C GLU A 167 13.22 -19.65 -5.70
N THR A 168 14.11 -19.43 -6.67
CA THR A 168 14.26 -18.12 -7.34
C THR A 168 13.45 -17.96 -8.63
N THR A 169 12.43 -18.79 -8.86
CA THR A 169 11.56 -18.72 -10.05
C THR A 169 10.43 -17.69 -9.87
N SER A 170 9.98 -17.05 -10.97
CA SER A 170 8.88 -16.07 -10.92
C SER A 170 7.60 -16.67 -10.33
N GLU A 171 7.29 -17.92 -10.67
CA GLU A 171 6.16 -18.67 -10.13
C GLU A 171 6.25 -18.85 -8.61
N ALA A 172 7.46 -19.09 -8.08
CA ALA A 172 7.66 -19.23 -6.65
C ALA A 172 7.33 -17.93 -5.90
N TYR A 173 7.68 -16.76 -6.45
CA TYR A 173 7.33 -15.46 -5.83
C TYR A 173 5.81 -15.24 -5.80
N VAL A 174 5.11 -15.53 -6.90
CA VAL A 174 3.63 -15.43 -6.93
C VAL A 174 3.00 -16.37 -5.92
N LYS A 175 3.45 -17.63 -5.89
CA LYS A 175 2.96 -18.65 -4.96
C LYS A 175 3.25 -18.27 -3.51
N ALA A 176 4.41 -17.67 -3.23
CA ALA A 176 4.77 -17.21 -1.89
C ALA A 176 3.77 -16.16 -1.37
N THR A 177 3.40 -15.17 -2.19
CA THR A 177 2.37 -14.19 -1.84
C THR A 177 0.99 -14.84 -1.60
N GLU A 178 0.60 -15.81 -2.42
CA GLU A 178 -0.65 -16.55 -2.22
C GLU A 178 -0.64 -17.37 -0.93
N LEU A 179 0.49 -17.97 -0.57
CA LEU A 179 0.62 -18.69 0.70
C LEU A 179 0.39 -17.77 1.90
N VAL A 180 0.95 -16.54 1.89
CA VAL A 180 0.71 -15.58 2.98
C VAL A 180 -0.78 -15.27 3.12
N SER A 181 -1.50 -15.11 2.01
CA SER A 181 -2.95 -14.82 2.02
C SER A 181 -3.82 -15.97 2.56
N LYS A 182 -3.29 -17.19 2.58
CA LYS A 182 -3.99 -18.40 3.06
C LYS A 182 -3.75 -18.68 4.54
N ILE A 183 -2.78 -18.02 5.18
CA ILE A 183 -2.51 -18.22 6.61
C ILE A 183 -3.67 -17.64 7.42
N THR A 184 -4.36 -18.50 8.16
CA THR A 184 -5.50 -18.13 9.00
C THR A 184 -5.07 -17.67 10.39
N LEU A 185 -5.97 -17.00 11.12
CA LEU A 185 -5.71 -16.59 12.50
C LEU A 185 -5.66 -17.77 13.48
N GLU A 186 -6.28 -18.90 13.13
CA GLU A 186 -6.22 -20.14 13.92
C GLU A 186 -4.84 -20.79 13.84
N GLU A 187 -4.17 -20.66 12.69
CA GLU A 187 -2.82 -21.19 12.46
C GLU A 187 -1.73 -20.28 13.03
N ASP A 188 -1.85 -18.97 12.85
CA ASP A 188 -0.86 -17.99 13.27
C ASP A 188 -1.53 -16.66 13.65
N THR A 189 -1.34 -16.26 14.91
CA THR A 189 -1.89 -15.03 15.48
C THR A 189 -0.99 -13.81 15.30
N ASP A 190 0.19 -13.96 14.67
CA ASP A 190 1.05 -12.83 14.34
C ASP A 190 0.33 -11.86 13.38
N PRO A 191 0.45 -10.54 13.55
CA PRO A 191 -0.16 -9.55 12.65
C PRO A 191 0.26 -9.72 11.19
N PHE A 192 1.50 -10.16 10.96
CA PHE A 192 2.15 -10.17 9.65
C PHE A 192 2.88 -11.51 9.43
N PRO A 193 2.11 -12.62 9.33
CA PRO A 193 2.65 -13.98 9.34
C PRO A 193 3.52 -14.23 8.10
N LEU A 194 4.42 -15.20 8.23
CA LEU A 194 5.34 -15.59 7.17
C LEU A 194 5.26 -17.10 6.93
N PRO A 195 5.07 -17.57 5.68
CA PRO A 195 5.15 -18.99 5.38
C PRO A 195 6.49 -19.57 5.81
N LYS A 196 6.48 -20.83 6.27
CA LYS A 196 7.70 -21.54 6.68
C LYS A 196 8.73 -21.54 5.55
N ASN A 197 10.01 -21.40 5.88
CA ASN A 197 11.13 -21.39 4.93
C ASN A 197 11.06 -20.26 3.89
N HIS A 198 10.42 -19.14 4.22
CA HIS A 198 10.46 -17.92 3.42
C HIS A 198 11.15 -16.81 4.22
N GLN A 199 11.67 -15.83 3.49
CA GLN A 199 12.14 -14.57 4.05
C GLN A 199 11.18 -13.45 3.64
N LYS A 200 11.32 -12.29 4.28
CA LYS A 200 10.46 -11.13 4.01
C LYS A 200 11.27 -9.84 3.99
N VAL A 201 11.00 -9.00 3.00
CA VAL A 201 11.49 -7.62 2.93
C VAL A 201 10.31 -6.70 3.21
N ILE A 202 10.43 -5.89 4.25
CA ILE A 202 9.39 -4.94 4.65
C ILE A 202 9.62 -3.62 3.90
N LEU A 203 8.63 -3.21 3.11
CA LEU A 203 8.63 -1.92 2.41
C LEU A 203 7.99 -0.83 3.28
N PHE A 204 6.97 -1.20 4.04
CA PHE A 204 6.29 -0.33 4.99
C PHE A 204 5.73 -1.17 6.14
N GLN A 205 5.83 -0.67 7.36
CA GLN A 205 5.12 -1.25 8.51
C GLN A 205 4.75 -0.12 9.48
N GLY A 206 3.52 -0.14 9.96
CA GLY A 206 2.99 0.86 10.89
C GLY A 206 1.91 0.28 11.79
N ALA A 207 1.76 0.89 12.96
CA ALA A 207 0.70 0.57 13.91
C ALA A 207 0.17 1.86 14.54
N VAL A 208 -1.16 1.97 14.65
CA VAL A 208 -1.84 3.13 15.25
C VAL A 208 -2.83 2.63 16.29
N PRO A 209 -2.76 3.09 17.55
CA PRO A 209 -3.73 2.72 18.57
C PRO A 209 -5.09 3.33 18.30
N PHE A 210 -6.16 2.65 18.71
CA PHE A 210 -7.54 3.15 18.65
C PHE A 210 -7.67 4.58 19.18
N LYS A 211 -6.99 4.90 20.29
CA LYS A 211 -7.05 6.23 20.90
C LYS A 211 -6.66 7.35 19.91
N SER A 212 -5.58 7.18 19.16
CA SER A 212 -5.15 8.19 18.18
C SER A 212 -6.14 8.35 17.03
N LEU A 213 -6.78 7.25 16.61
CA LEU A 213 -7.82 7.28 15.59
C LEU A 213 -9.09 7.98 16.08
N SER A 214 -9.52 7.64 17.30
CA SER A 214 -10.66 8.25 17.98
C SER A 214 -10.47 9.75 18.21
N ASP A 215 -9.30 10.18 18.68
CA ASP A 215 -9.00 11.60 18.90
C ASP A 215 -9.11 12.39 17.58
N VAL A 216 -8.58 11.85 16.46
CA VAL A 216 -8.68 12.48 15.12
C VAL A 216 -10.13 12.54 14.63
N TYR A 217 -10.88 11.45 14.81
CA TYR A 217 -12.28 11.38 14.41
C TYR A 217 -13.13 12.39 15.18
N MET A 218 -12.98 12.46 16.51
CA MET A 218 -13.69 13.45 17.34
C MET A 218 -13.33 14.88 16.98
N GLN A 219 -12.04 15.19 16.76
CA GLN A 219 -11.60 16.54 16.40
C GLN A 219 -12.19 17.01 15.07
N LYS A 220 -12.20 16.13 14.05
CA LYS A 220 -12.83 16.42 12.75
C LYS A 220 -14.36 16.51 12.84
N GLY A 221 -14.98 15.73 13.72
CA GLY A 221 -16.40 15.82 14.05
C GLY A 221 -16.78 17.20 14.59
N VAL A 222 -16.01 17.68 15.57
CA VAL A 222 -16.19 19.02 16.17
C VAL A 222 -15.95 20.12 15.13
N ALA A 223 -14.89 20.02 14.32
CA ALA A 223 -14.61 20.99 13.26
C ALA A 223 -15.76 21.10 12.23
N ALA A 224 -16.32 19.97 11.80
CA ALA A 224 -17.48 19.95 10.91
C ALA A 224 -18.72 20.59 11.56
N ALA A 225 -18.99 20.30 12.84
CA ALA A 225 -20.09 20.92 13.58
C ALA A 225 -19.91 22.45 13.74
N HIS A 226 -18.67 22.93 13.90
CA HIS A 226 -18.37 24.36 13.94
C HIS A 226 -18.56 25.04 12.58
N GLN A 227 -18.23 24.39 11.46
CA GLN A 227 -18.52 24.90 10.12
C GLN A 227 -20.03 25.00 9.86
N VAL A 228 -20.80 24.00 10.30
CA VAL A 228 -22.27 24.01 10.19
C VAL A 228 -22.89 25.14 11.03
N LYS A 229 -22.35 25.45 12.22
CA LYS A 229 -22.84 26.57 13.05
C LYS A 229 -22.52 27.96 12.49
N GLN A 230 -21.51 28.12 11.64
CA GLN A 230 -21.12 29.39 11.03
C GLN A 230 -21.87 29.68 9.71
N GLY A 231 -22.49 28.66 9.09
CA GLY A 231 -23.37 28.80 7.92
C GLY A 231 -24.85 28.85 8.34
N TRP A 232 -25.46 30.03 8.30
CA TRP A 232 -26.87 30.23 8.63
C TRP A 232 -27.82 29.29 7.85
N GLY A 233 -28.66 28.56 8.59
CA GLY A 233 -30.02 28.20 8.20
C GLY A 233 -30.20 27.04 7.21
N ARG A 234 -30.17 25.80 7.70
CA ARG A 234 -31.11 24.75 7.25
C ARG A 234 -31.17 23.61 8.27
N LEU A 235 -32.40 23.19 8.57
CA LEU A 235 -32.75 22.05 9.39
C LEU A 235 -32.01 20.79 8.92
N THR A 236 -31.03 20.31 9.67
CA THR A 236 -30.53 18.94 9.54
C THR A 236 -30.74 18.25 10.87
N ASP A 237 -31.67 17.31 10.84
CA ASP A 237 -32.00 16.36 11.90
C ASP A 237 -30.71 15.68 12.42
N PRO A 238 -30.41 15.72 13.72
CA PRO A 238 -29.24 15.03 14.30
C PRO A 238 -29.25 13.51 14.07
N THR A 239 -30.38 12.92 13.68
CA THR A 239 -30.53 11.48 13.42
C THR A 239 -30.08 11.05 12.02
N LEU A 240 -29.74 11.98 11.12
CA LEU A 240 -29.30 11.71 9.74
C LEU A 240 -27.77 11.64 9.57
N VAL A 241 -27.00 11.64 10.66
CA VAL A 241 -25.56 11.40 10.58
C VAL A 241 -25.36 9.89 10.42
N GLY A 242 -25.40 9.42 9.16
CA GLY A 242 -24.96 8.08 8.80
C GLY A 242 -23.51 7.82 9.26
N PRO A 243 -23.05 6.56 9.24
CA PRO A 243 -21.68 6.22 9.59
C PRO A 243 -20.71 7.09 8.79
N ARG A 244 -19.82 7.79 9.50
CA ARG A 244 -18.91 8.76 8.90
C ARG A 244 -17.58 8.09 8.64
N THR A 245 -17.29 7.82 7.38
CA THR A 245 -16.00 7.28 6.95
C THR A 245 -14.96 8.39 6.92
N GLU A 246 -13.83 8.17 7.61
CA GLU A 246 -12.73 9.14 7.65
C GLU A 246 -11.46 8.55 7.03
N TYR A 247 -10.73 9.39 6.28
CA TYR A 247 -9.42 9.03 5.73
C TYR A 247 -8.32 9.21 6.78
N ILE A 248 -7.50 8.18 6.92
CA ILE A 248 -6.27 8.18 7.70
C ILE A 248 -5.05 8.14 6.79
N LEU A 249 -3.97 8.79 7.23
CA LEU A 249 -2.66 8.72 6.60
C LEU A 249 -1.63 8.32 7.65
N MET A 250 -1.12 7.11 7.54
CA MET A 250 0.00 6.61 8.33
C MET A 250 1.30 6.94 7.60
N ARG A 251 2.26 7.53 8.30
CA ARG A 251 3.61 7.75 7.79
C ARG A 251 4.53 6.67 8.34
N GLY A 252 5.36 6.10 7.49
CA GLY A 252 6.30 5.08 7.91
C GLY A 252 7.42 5.66 8.76
N PRO A 253 8.23 4.79 9.39
CA PRO A 253 9.38 5.21 10.18
C PRO A 253 10.29 6.17 9.41
N GLN A 254 10.82 7.19 10.09
CA GLN A 254 11.69 8.22 9.49
C GLN A 254 11.02 9.00 8.34
N GLY A 255 9.69 8.99 8.24
CA GLY A 255 8.93 9.67 7.19
C GLY A 255 8.98 8.98 5.82
N LYS A 256 9.50 7.75 5.74
CA LYS A 256 9.56 6.98 4.49
C LYS A 256 8.27 6.18 4.29
N GLY A 257 7.64 6.36 3.14
CA GLY A 257 6.40 5.68 2.79
C GLY A 257 5.18 6.24 3.52
N GLN A 258 4.03 6.07 2.89
CA GLN A 258 2.74 6.50 3.40
C GLN A 258 1.71 5.41 3.12
N CYS A 259 0.82 5.15 4.08
CA CYS A 259 -0.32 4.27 3.90
C CYS A 259 -1.59 5.09 4.16
N GLN A 260 -2.47 5.13 3.16
CA GLN A 260 -3.76 5.80 3.26
C GLN A 260 -4.87 4.74 3.30
N GLY A 261 -5.81 4.90 4.21
CA GLY A 261 -6.97 4.01 4.34
C GLY A 261 -8.19 4.76 4.86
N THR A 262 -9.36 4.16 4.73
CA THR A 262 -10.61 4.63 5.33
C THR A 262 -10.88 3.88 6.63
N ILE A 263 -11.46 4.56 7.61
CA ILE A 263 -11.87 3.97 8.88
C ILE A 263 -13.27 4.42 9.20
N ASP A 264 -14.09 3.46 9.65
CA ASP A 264 -15.33 3.69 10.37
C ASP A 264 -15.10 3.32 11.84
N LEU A 265 -15.32 4.27 12.75
CA LEU A 265 -15.32 4.01 14.18
C LEU A 265 -16.74 3.71 14.64
N ILE A 266 -16.90 2.67 15.45
CA ILE A 266 -18.15 2.31 16.14
C ILE A 266 -18.12 2.84 17.56
#